data_AF-A0A1H0JGV7-F1
#
_entry.id   AF-A0A1H0JGV7-F1
#
_cell.length_a   1.000
_cell.length_b   1.000
_cell.length_c   1.000
_cell.angle_alpha   90.00
_cell.angle_beta   90.00
_cell.angle_gamma   90.00
#
_symmetry.space_group_name_H-M   'P 1'
#
loop_
_entity.id
_entity.type
_entity.pdbx_description
1 polymer ?
#
loop_
_entity_poly.entity_id
_entity_poly.type
_entity_poly.pdbx_seq_one_letter_code
_entity_poly.pdbx_strand_id
1 'polypeptide(L)'
;MPGSSASDTAVSRPPLVRLLVLLTLGTVAVALWFLASHLLRDAGQVRWYPEAAGCELAAGPCEAALGDGRLALDLGVRGEIRALERLPLVVRLEGVAAEGVTVDFVGRNMDMGLHRYPLRRDADGRYRGEGQIPICTEAVMPWRARVIVETADGKLGSGFDFTVERGAP
;
A
#
# COMPACT_ATOMS: atom_id res chain seq x y z
N MET A 1 -16.82 -46.38 57.54
CA MET A 1 -17.41 -45.04 57.71
C MET A 1 -17.57 -44.40 56.34
N PRO A 2 -18.77 -44.37 55.74
CA PRO A 2 -19.08 -43.56 54.56
C PRO A 2 -19.75 -42.26 55.02
N GLY A 3 -19.78 -41.14 54.30
CA GLY A 3 -19.22 -40.74 53.03
C GLY A 3 -19.45 -39.23 52.94
N SER A 4 -18.45 -38.48 52.53
CA SER A 4 -18.57 -37.02 52.35
C SER A 4 -18.97 -36.76 50.90
N SER A 5 -20.24 -36.48 50.66
CA SER A 5 -20.75 -36.03 49.36
C SER A 5 -21.10 -34.54 49.47
N ALA A 6 -20.14 -33.69 49.14
CA ALA A 6 -20.42 -32.27 48.91
C ALA A 6 -21.07 -32.15 47.52
N SER A 7 -22.38 -31.98 47.49
CA SER A 7 -23.11 -31.66 46.26
C SER A 7 -22.94 -30.17 45.96
N ASP A 8 -22.13 -29.87 44.95
CA ASP A 8 -21.99 -28.53 44.37
C ASP A 8 -23.36 -27.97 43.99
N THR A 9 -23.75 -26.86 44.63
CA THR A 9 -25.00 -26.16 44.33
C THR A 9 -24.79 -25.35 43.06
N ALA A 10 -25.29 -25.85 41.94
CA ALA A 10 -25.33 -25.10 40.69
C ALA A 10 -26.22 -23.85 40.87
N VAL A 11 -25.60 -22.68 41.08
CA VAL A 11 -26.29 -21.40 41.25
C VAL A 11 -27.03 -21.06 39.94
N SER A 12 -28.36 -21.18 39.96
CA SER A 12 -29.24 -20.79 38.86
C SER A 12 -29.26 -19.26 38.75
N ARG A 13 -28.43 -18.70 37.85
CA ARG A 13 -28.47 -17.27 37.53
C ARG A 13 -29.79 -16.94 36.81
N PRO A 14 -30.53 -15.89 37.23
CA PRO A 14 -31.81 -15.56 36.63
C PRO A 14 -31.66 -15.27 35.13
N PRO A 15 -32.65 -15.62 34.29
CA PRO A 15 -32.56 -15.50 32.83
C PRO A 15 -32.27 -14.06 32.36
N LEU A 16 -32.71 -13.07 33.14
CA LEU A 16 -32.44 -11.65 32.90
C LEU A 16 -30.94 -11.32 33.02
N VAL A 17 -30.21 -11.89 33.99
CA VAL A 17 -28.77 -11.66 34.12
C VAL A 17 -28.01 -12.29 32.95
N ARG A 18 -28.45 -13.45 32.45
CA ARG A 18 -27.88 -14.05 31.24
C ARG A 18 -28.12 -13.18 30.01
N LEU A 19 -29.32 -12.63 29.86
CA LEU A 19 -29.65 -11.70 28.76
C LEU A 19 -28.78 -10.43 28.82
N LEU A 20 -28.66 -9.81 30.00
CA LEU A 20 -27.82 -8.63 30.19
C LEU A 20 -26.36 -8.94 29.88
N VAL A 21 -25.83 -10.07 30.36
CA VAL A 21 -24.45 -10.51 30.06
C VAL A 21 -24.24 -10.67 28.56
N LEU A 22 -25.15 -11.34 27.85
CA LEU A 22 -25.06 -11.51 26.39
C LEU A 22 -25.12 -10.16 25.64
N LEU A 23 -25.97 -9.23 26.07
CA LEU A 23 -26.04 -7.89 25.49
C LEU A 23 -24.72 -7.14 25.69
N THR A 24 -24.14 -7.14 26.89
CA THR A 24 -22.83 -6.51 27.12
C THR A 24 -21.70 -7.17 26.33
N LEU A 25 -21.70 -8.50 26.20
CA LEU A 25 -20.70 -9.19 25.38
C LEU A 25 -20.85 -8.83 23.90
N GLY A 26 -22.10 -8.72 23.42
CA GLY A 26 -22.39 -8.26 22.06
C GLY A 26 -21.92 -6.84 21.80
N THR A 27 -22.18 -5.90 22.72
CA THR A 27 -21.73 -4.50 22.56
C THR A 27 -20.20 -4.40 22.61
N VAL A 28 -19.54 -5.13 23.51
CA VAL A 28 -18.06 -5.18 23.56
C VAL A 28 -17.49 -5.77 22.28
N ALA A 29 -18.06 -6.86 21.76
CA ALA A 29 -17.61 -7.45 20.50
C ALA A 29 -17.74 -6.48 19.32
N VAL A 30 -18.87 -5.76 19.22
CA VAL A 30 -19.09 -4.73 18.19
C VAL A 30 -18.12 -3.56 18.35
N ALA A 31 -17.86 -3.10 19.58
CA ALA A 31 -16.92 -2.02 19.85
C ALA A 31 -15.48 -2.41 19.49
N LEU A 32 -15.06 -3.63 19.86
CA LEU A 32 -13.75 -4.17 19.49
C LEU A 32 -13.61 -4.35 17.97
N TRP A 33 -14.65 -4.85 17.30
CA TRP A 33 -14.69 -4.94 15.84
C TRP A 33 -14.54 -3.56 15.21
N PHE A 34 -15.32 -2.58 15.68
CA PHE A 34 -15.29 -1.21 15.15
C PHE A 34 -13.90 -0.60 15.29
N LEU A 35 -13.32 -0.69 16.49
CA LEU A 35 -11.98 -0.20 16.78
C LEU A 35 -10.92 -0.87 15.90
N ALA A 36 -10.91 -2.22 15.85
CA ALA A 36 -10.01 -2.97 15.01
C ALA A 36 -10.15 -2.60 13.53
N SER A 37 -11.39 -2.46 13.04
CA SER A 37 -11.65 -2.07 11.65
C SER A 37 -11.15 -0.66 11.34
N HIS A 38 -11.21 0.27 12.29
CA HIS A 38 -10.74 1.63 12.08
C HIS A 38 -9.20 1.69 12.07
N LEU A 39 -8.54 1.06 13.04
CA LEU A 39 -7.07 0.99 13.06
C LEU A 39 -6.51 0.30 11.82
N LEU A 40 -7.11 -0.82 11.38
CA LEU A 40 -6.65 -1.53 10.18
C LEU A 40 -6.89 -0.75 8.89
N ARG A 41 -7.93 0.10 8.83
CA ARG A 41 -8.19 0.99 7.69
C ARG A 41 -7.21 2.14 7.64
N ASP A 42 -6.91 2.76 8.77
CA ASP A 42 -5.97 3.90 8.84
C ASP A 42 -4.54 3.47 8.51
N ALA A 43 -4.11 2.29 8.96
CA ALA A 43 -2.83 1.69 8.54
C ALA A 43 -2.73 1.48 7.02
N GLY A 44 -3.87 1.42 6.32
CA GLY A 44 -3.94 1.29 4.87
C GLY A 44 -4.00 2.61 4.10
N GLN A 45 -4.28 3.75 4.75
CA GLN A 45 -4.40 5.02 4.05
C GLN A 45 -3.01 5.61 3.73
N VAL A 46 -2.80 5.91 2.45
CA VAL A 46 -1.58 6.55 1.98
C VAL A 46 -1.79 8.07 2.00
N ARG A 47 -0.92 8.80 2.70
CA ARG A 47 -0.86 10.26 2.62
C ARG A 47 -0.18 10.67 1.32
N TRP A 48 -0.99 11.06 0.34
CA TRP A 48 -0.53 11.47 -0.98
C TRP A 48 -0.02 12.92 -1.00
N TYR A 49 1.15 13.10 -1.59
CA TYR A 49 1.78 14.38 -1.92
C TYR A 49 1.59 14.68 -3.40
N PRO A 50 1.74 15.95 -3.83
CA PRO A 50 1.66 16.32 -5.23
C PRO A 50 2.59 15.47 -6.10
N GLU A 51 2.10 15.18 -7.30
CA GLU A 51 2.85 14.47 -8.34
C GLU A 51 4.04 15.32 -8.82
N ALA A 52 5.09 14.69 -9.34
CA ALA A 52 6.23 15.40 -9.91
C ALA A 52 5.79 16.24 -11.13
N ALA A 53 5.91 17.57 -11.04
CA ALA A 53 5.55 18.47 -12.13
C ALA A 53 6.67 18.57 -13.17
N GLY A 54 6.32 18.44 -14.46
CA GLY A 54 7.27 18.63 -15.58
C GLY A 54 8.38 17.58 -15.67
N CYS A 55 8.21 16.44 -15.00
CA CYS A 55 9.13 15.31 -15.05
C CYS A 55 8.86 14.45 -16.30
N GLU A 56 9.93 14.04 -16.97
CA GLU A 56 9.90 13.04 -18.05
C GLU A 56 10.73 11.82 -17.63
N LEU A 57 10.08 10.76 -17.13
CA LEU A 57 10.76 9.55 -16.65
C LEU A 57 11.53 8.82 -17.76
N ALA A 58 11.16 9.02 -19.02
CA ALA A 58 11.88 8.53 -20.19
C ALA A 58 13.25 9.21 -20.39
N ALA A 59 13.45 10.41 -19.85
CA ALA A 59 14.72 11.15 -19.97
C ALA A 59 15.71 10.80 -18.85
N GLY A 60 15.22 10.39 -17.68
CA GLY A 60 16.03 10.00 -16.53
C GLY A 60 15.27 10.06 -15.20
N PRO A 61 16.00 10.06 -14.07
CA PRO A 61 15.41 10.06 -12.75
C PRO A 61 14.64 11.36 -12.49
N CYS A 62 13.46 11.22 -11.89
CA CYS A 62 12.64 12.34 -11.47
C CYS A 62 12.49 12.41 -9.97
N GLU A 63 12.35 13.62 -9.44
CA GLU A 63 12.19 13.87 -8.00
C GLU A 63 10.81 14.44 -7.68
N ALA A 64 10.27 14.05 -6.53
CA ALA A 64 9.04 14.55 -5.96
C ALA A 64 9.20 14.79 -4.46
N ALA A 65 8.38 15.70 -3.91
CA ALA A 65 8.31 15.92 -2.48
C ALA A 65 7.58 14.76 -1.79
N LEU A 66 8.04 14.39 -0.59
CA LEU A 66 7.43 13.35 0.22
C LEU A 66 7.47 13.77 1.70
N GLY A 67 6.56 14.67 2.09
CA GLY A 67 6.57 15.31 3.40
C GLY A 67 7.75 16.27 3.53
N ASP A 68 8.52 16.08 4.59
CA ASP A 68 9.76 16.84 4.83
C ASP A 68 10.95 16.22 4.07
N GLY A 69 10.74 15.09 3.39
CA GLY A 69 11.74 14.39 2.61
C GLY A 69 11.53 14.50 1.10
N ARG A 70 12.37 13.79 0.36
CA ARG A 70 12.33 13.69 -1.09
C ARG A 70 12.35 12.25 -1.54
N LEU A 71 11.72 12.02 -2.68
CA LEU A 71 11.63 10.76 -3.35
C LEU A 71 12.11 10.95 -4.78
N ALA A 72 13.03 10.11 -5.24
CA ALA A 72 13.43 10.04 -6.64
C ALA A 72 13.08 8.66 -7.21
N LEU A 73 12.49 8.63 -8.40
CA LEU A 73 12.20 7.43 -9.16
C LEU A 73 12.96 7.46 -10.49
N ASP A 74 13.63 6.34 -10.81
CA ASP A 74 14.25 6.08 -12.10
C ASP A 74 13.67 4.77 -12.66
N LEU A 75 13.25 4.79 -13.93
CA LEU A 75 12.78 3.61 -14.66
C LEU A 75 13.91 2.87 -15.39
N GLY A 76 15.16 3.34 -15.30
CA GLY A 76 16.33 2.70 -15.88
C GLY A 76 16.36 2.68 -17.41
N VAL A 77 15.37 3.27 -18.06
CA VAL A 77 15.22 3.38 -19.51
C VAL A 77 15.53 4.79 -19.96
N ARG A 78 15.98 4.93 -21.21
CA ARG A 78 16.25 6.22 -21.85
C ARG A 78 15.60 6.22 -23.23
N GLY A 79 14.63 7.09 -23.43
CA GLY A 79 13.77 7.09 -24.61
C GLY A 79 12.42 6.42 -24.33
N GLU A 80 11.82 5.82 -25.36
CA GLU A 80 10.46 5.31 -25.31
C GLU A 80 10.28 4.20 -24.26
N ILE A 81 9.24 4.34 -23.42
CA ILE A 81 8.80 3.29 -22.50
C ILE A 81 7.78 2.44 -23.26
N ARG A 82 8.02 1.13 -23.37
CA ARG A 82 7.15 0.23 -24.13
C ARG A 82 6.40 -0.75 -23.23
N ALA A 83 5.15 -1.02 -23.58
CA ALA A 83 4.37 -2.07 -22.94
C ALA A 83 5.01 -3.44 -23.12
N LEU A 84 4.83 -4.32 -22.12
CA LEU A 84 5.38 -5.67 -22.06
C LEU A 84 6.92 -5.74 -21.99
N GLU A 85 7.61 -4.62 -21.88
CA GLU A 85 9.04 -4.59 -21.56
C GLU A 85 9.27 -4.48 -20.06
N ARG A 86 10.35 -5.11 -19.56
CA ARG A 86 10.74 -4.99 -18.15
C ARG A 86 11.40 -3.64 -17.92
N LEU A 87 10.91 -2.94 -16.90
CA LEU A 87 11.39 -1.63 -16.48
C LEU A 87 12.09 -1.77 -15.12
N PRO A 88 13.41 -1.56 -15.06
CA PRO A 88 14.11 -1.46 -13.79
C PRO A 88 13.50 -0.33 -12.96
N LEU A 89 13.13 -0.61 -11.71
CA LEU A 89 12.60 0.38 -10.80
C LEU A 89 13.67 0.70 -9.77
N VAL A 90 14.14 1.94 -9.75
CA VAL A 90 15.08 2.41 -8.73
C VAL A 90 14.49 3.60 -8.00
N VAL A 91 14.23 3.41 -6.72
CA VAL A 91 13.73 4.46 -5.83
C VAL A 91 14.84 4.87 -4.86
N ARG A 92 15.05 6.18 -4.74
CA ARG A 92 15.94 6.78 -3.76
C ARG A 92 15.13 7.70 -2.86
N LEU A 93 15.34 7.57 -1.55
CA LEU A 93 14.68 8.37 -0.53
C LEU A 93 15.70 9.24 0.20
N GLU A 94 15.33 10.48 0.47
CA GLU A 94 16.10 11.40 1.29
C GLU A 94 15.21 11.94 2.40
N GLY A 95 15.68 11.93 3.65
CA GLY A 95 14.91 12.44 4.79
C GLY A 95 13.69 11.59 5.19
N VAL A 96 13.55 10.38 4.64
CA VAL A 96 12.45 9.45 4.99
C VAL A 96 13.04 8.08 5.36
N ALA A 97 12.69 7.59 6.55
CA ALA A 97 13.04 6.25 7.01
C ALA A 97 11.95 5.26 6.60
N ALA A 98 12.24 4.44 5.59
CA ALA A 98 11.27 3.51 5.01
C ALA A 98 11.48 2.06 5.49
N GLU A 99 10.39 1.43 5.92
CA GLU A 99 10.31 0.00 6.23
C GLU A 99 10.03 -0.83 4.97
N GLY A 100 9.32 -0.24 4.01
CA GLY A 100 8.98 -0.84 2.73
C GLY A 100 8.73 0.21 1.65
N VAL A 101 8.98 -0.15 0.40
CA VAL A 101 8.69 0.69 -0.76
C VAL A 101 7.99 -0.14 -1.81
N THR A 102 6.91 0.38 -2.36
CA THR A 102 6.13 -0.26 -3.42
C THR A 102 5.90 0.75 -4.54
N VAL A 103 5.98 0.31 -5.78
CA VAL A 103 5.59 1.10 -6.95
C VAL A 103 4.33 0.49 -7.55
N ASP A 104 3.30 1.30 -7.70
CA ASP A 104 2.06 0.94 -8.37
C ASP A 104 1.99 1.65 -9.72
N PHE A 105 1.75 0.89 -10.80
CA PHE A 105 1.41 1.45 -12.10
C PHE A 105 -0.10 1.45 -12.29
N VAL A 106 -0.65 2.61 -12.62
CA VAL A 106 -2.08 2.82 -12.89
C VAL A 106 -2.27 3.61 -14.20
N GLY A 107 -3.29 3.23 -14.97
CA GLY A 107 -3.71 4.02 -16.14
C GLY A 107 -4.32 5.36 -15.70
N ARG A 108 -4.02 6.44 -16.43
CA ARG A 108 -4.54 7.78 -16.09
C ARG A 108 -5.87 8.10 -16.75
N ASN A 109 -6.08 7.60 -17.98
CA ASN A 109 -7.27 7.89 -18.77
C ASN A 109 -8.29 6.75 -18.78
N MET A 110 -7.87 5.55 -18.41
CA MET A 110 -8.72 4.36 -18.34
C MET A 110 -8.26 3.45 -17.20
N ASP A 111 -9.19 2.70 -16.63
CA ASP A 111 -8.87 1.71 -15.61
C ASP A 111 -8.23 0.48 -16.27
N MET A 112 -6.91 0.38 -16.10
CA MET A 112 -6.10 -0.77 -16.56
C MET A 112 -5.81 -1.75 -15.41
N GLY A 113 -6.48 -1.59 -14.28
CA GLY A 113 -6.17 -2.27 -13.04
C GLY A 113 -4.95 -1.70 -12.33
N LEU A 114 -4.65 -2.30 -11.18
CA LEU A 114 -3.52 -1.96 -10.33
C LEU A 114 -2.39 -2.96 -10.55
N HIS A 115 -1.23 -2.46 -10.98
CA HIS A 115 -0.03 -3.29 -11.16
C HIS A 115 1.00 -2.92 -10.10
N ARG A 116 1.22 -3.82 -9.14
CA ARG A 116 1.96 -3.54 -7.91
C ARG A 116 3.31 -4.25 -7.86
N TYR A 117 4.37 -3.48 -7.61
CA TYR A 117 5.76 -3.96 -7.57
C TYR A 117 6.42 -3.57 -6.24
N PRO A 118 6.49 -4.49 -5.26
CA PRO A 118 7.27 -4.26 -4.04
C PRO A 118 8.76 -4.23 -4.37
N LEU A 119 9.47 -3.24 -3.84
CA LEU A 119 10.90 -3.07 -4.05
C LEU A 119 11.70 -3.65 -2.88
N ARG A 120 12.92 -4.09 -3.16
CA ARG A 120 13.87 -4.57 -2.16
C ARG A 120 14.90 -3.50 -1.87
N ARG A 121 15.22 -3.29 -0.59
CA ARG A 121 16.31 -2.42 -0.19
C ARG A 121 17.64 -3.08 -0.52
N ASP A 122 18.47 -2.37 -1.27
CA ASP A 122 19.81 -2.76 -1.66
C ASP A 122 20.85 -2.25 -0.64
N ALA A 123 22.09 -2.75 -0.73
CA ALA A 123 23.19 -2.42 0.18
C ALA A 123 23.60 -0.94 0.10
N ASP A 124 23.40 -0.29 -1.06
CA ASP A 124 23.63 1.14 -1.28
C ASP A 124 22.51 2.04 -0.69
N GLY A 125 21.50 1.43 -0.05
CA GLY A 125 20.37 2.13 0.55
C GLY A 125 19.26 2.52 -0.43
N ARG A 126 19.39 2.18 -1.72
CA ARG A 126 18.33 2.38 -2.71
C ARG A 126 17.33 1.22 -2.67
N TYR A 127 16.13 1.45 -3.16
CA TYR A 127 15.11 0.42 -3.30
C TYR A 127 15.03 0.03 -4.78
N ARG A 128 15.17 -1.26 -5.09
CA ARG A 128 15.25 -1.78 -6.45
C ARG A 128 14.23 -2.90 -6.70
N GLY A 129 13.73 -2.96 -7.92
CA GLY A 129 12.82 -4.00 -8.38
C GLY A 129 12.64 -3.92 -9.89
N GLU A 130 11.71 -4.71 -10.41
CA GLU A 130 11.38 -4.77 -11.84
C GLU A 130 9.87 -4.61 -11.98
N GLY A 131 9.48 -3.66 -12.83
CA GLY A 131 8.09 -3.42 -13.23
C GLY A 131 7.86 -3.83 -14.68
N GLN A 132 6.60 -3.93 -15.08
CA GLN A 132 6.25 -4.16 -16.48
C GLN A 132 4.84 -3.63 -16.74
N ILE A 133 4.70 -2.70 -17.68
CA ILE A 133 3.38 -2.23 -18.07
C ILE A 133 2.66 -3.35 -18.84
N PRO A 134 1.39 -3.67 -18.52
CA PRO A 134 0.62 -4.65 -19.28
C PRO A 134 0.35 -4.16 -20.72
N ILE A 135 -0.38 -4.97 -21.49
CA ILE A 135 -0.73 -4.62 -22.86
C ILE A 135 -1.44 -3.26 -22.96
N CYS A 136 -1.02 -2.43 -23.92
CA CYS A 136 -1.68 -1.17 -24.25
C CYS A 136 -2.76 -1.38 -25.33
N THR A 137 -3.93 -0.81 -25.11
CA THR A 137 -5.04 -0.80 -26.08
C THR A 137 -4.83 0.27 -27.15
N GLU A 138 -4.25 1.42 -26.79
CA GLU A 138 -3.91 2.53 -27.70
C GLU A 138 -2.44 2.51 -28.09
N ALA A 139 -2.06 3.31 -29.10
CA ALA A 139 -0.67 3.38 -29.57
C ALA A 139 0.25 4.02 -28.52
N VAL A 140 -0.23 5.06 -27.85
CA VAL A 140 0.43 5.73 -26.73
C VAL A 140 -0.59 5.91 -25.62
N MET A 141 -0.26 5.48 -24.40
CA MET A 141 -1.16 5.55 -23.25
C MET A 141 -0.51 6.29 -22.08
N PRO A 142 -1.23 7.20 -21.39
CA PRO A 142 -0.73 7.84 -20.19
C PRO A 142 -0.90 6.95 -18.96
N TRP A 143 0.20 6.76 -18.24
CA TRP A 143 0.31 6.01 -17.01
C TRP A 143 0.82 6.89 -15.88
N ARG A 144 0.62 6.43 -14.64
CA ARG A 144 1.20 7.01 -13.44
C ARG A 144 1.89 5.94 -12.62
N ALA A 145 3.13 6.22 -12.25
CA ALA A 145 3.88 5.45 -11.26
C ALA A 145 3.64 6.10 -9.91
N ARG A 146 2.90 5.42 -9.03
CA ARG A 146 2.69 5.84 -7.66
C ARG A 146 3.69 5.11 -6.78
N VAL A 147 4.61 5.84 -6.16
CA VAL A 147 5.52 5.25 -5.19
C VAL A 147 4.92 5.42 -3.81
N ILE A 148 4.77 4.31 -3.11
CA ILE A 148 4.23 4.23 -1.77
C ILE A 148 5.36 3.81 -0.85
N VAL A 149 5.60 4.60 0.19
CA VAL A 149 6.64 4.41 1.18
C VAL A 149 5.99 4.12 2.52
N GLU A 150 6.25 2.93 3.05
CA GLU A 150 5.77 2.51 4.37
C GLU A 150 6.79 2.97 5.42
N THR A 151 6.32 3.68 6.44
CA THR A 151 7.11 4.19 7.56
C THR A 151 6.44 3.81 8.87
N ALA A 152 7.17 3.91 9.98
CA ALA A 152 6.61 3.67 11.32
C ALA A 152 5.39 4.57 11.64
N ASP A 153 5.33 5.77 11.06
CA ASP A 153 4.27 6.75 11.28
C ASP A 153 3.11 6.62 10.26
N GLY A 154 3.18 5.64 9.35
CA GLY A 154 2.17 5.38 8.32
C GLY A 154 2.73 5.41 6.90
N LYS A 155 1.82 5.37 5.91
CA LYS A 155 2.20 5.32 4.49
C LYS A 155 2.22 6.71 3.86
N LEU A 156 3.31 7.03 3.18
CA LEU A 156 3.46 8.24 2.38
C LEU A 156 3.45 7.86 0.91
N GLY A 157 2.98 8.74 0.04
CA GLY A 157 3.04 8.48 -1.40
C GLY A 157 3.15 9.73 -2.24
N SER A 158 3.81 9.62 -3.38
CA SER A 158 3.80 10.60 -4.47
C SER A 158 3.90 9.81 -5.77
N GLY A 159 3.77 10.48 -6.91
CA GLY A 159 3.85 9.79 -8.19
C GLY A 159 4.34 10.65 -9.33
N PHE A 160 4.46 9.95 -10.45
CA PHE A 160 5.16 10.38 -11.64
C PHE A 160 4.35 9.97 -12.86
N ASP A 161 3.95 10.95 -13.65
CA ASP A 161 3.24 10.70 -14.90
C ASP A 161 4.24 10.38 -16.00
N PHE A 162 3.89 9.42 -16.86
CA PHE A 162 4.68 9.06 -18.04
C PHE A 162 3.77 8.48 -19.12
N THR A 163 4.28 8.41 -20.34
CA THR A 163 3.59 7.78 -21.47
C THR A 163 4.24 6.45 -21.82
N VAL A 164 3.41 5.50 -22.24
CA VAL A 164 3.83 4.16 -22.66
C VAL A 164 3.37 3.92 -24.08
N GLU A 165 4.28 3.46 -24.92
CA GLU A 165 3.98 3.03 -26.28
C GLU A 165 3.56 1.57 -26.31
N ARG A 166 2.66 1.23 -27.23
CA ARG A 166 2.29 -0.16 -27.47
C ARG A 166 3.54 -0.95 -27.91
N GLY A 167 3.83 -2.05 -27.22
CA GLY A 167 4.87 -2.99 -27.64
C GLY A 167 4.59 -3.54 -29.04
N ALA A 168 5.65 -3.79 -29.81
CA ALA A 168 5.53 -4.48 -31.09
C ALA A 168 5.02 -5.92 -30.86
N PRO A 169 4.16 -6.45 -31.76
CA PRO A 169 3.68 -7.84 -31.68
C PRO A 169 4.79 -8.87 -31.87
#